data_AF-A0A7W1LDL6-F1
#
_entry.id   AF-A0A7W1LDL6-F1
#
_cell.length_a   1.000
_cell.length_b   1.000
_cell.length_c   1.000
_cell.angle_alpha   90.00
_cell.angle_beta   90.00
_cell.angle_gamma   90.00
#
_symmetry.space_group_name_H-M   'P 1'
#
loop_
_entity.id
_entity.type
_entity.pdbx_description
1 polymer ?
#
loop_
_entity_poly.entity_id
_entity_poly.type
_entity_poly.pdbx_seq_one_letter_code
_entity_poly.pdbx_strand_id
1 'polypeptide(L)'
;MSEINFKLKFESGTLILEGASETNDVPKSFVWDERTRHFRAPAYKYREIIKEFIHTKTAYEDEAKKYQTFDFKQKFHIEPRPYQTASIEAWRENERCGTIVLPTGAGKTHAATMAIEMCKRQTLVVVPTLDLMNQWYDLLLSTFNAEIGL
;
A
#
# COMPACT_ATOMS: atom_id res chain seq x y z
N MET A 1 8.80 10.87 33.59
CA MET A 1 7.61 10.47 32.83
C MET A 1 8.08 9.39 31.87
N SER A 2 7.64 8.14 32.05
CA SER A 2 7.96 7.07 31.11
C SER A 2 7.37 7.47 29.75
N GLU A 3 8.21 7.60 28.72
CA GLU A 3 7.73 7.76 27.35
C GLU A 3 6.82 6.57 27.04
N ILE A 4 5.54 6.85 26.85
CA ILE A 4 4.60 5.85 26.35
C ILE A 4 5.03 5.57 24.93
N ASN A 5 5.65 4.41 24.70
CA ASN A 5 6.03 3.98 23.37
C ASN A 5 4.95 3.04 22.85
N PHE A 6 4.09 3.53 21.97
CA PHE A 6 3.09 2.68 21.33
C PHE A 6 3.76 1.74 20.33
N LYS A 7 3.24 0.52 20.17
CA LYS A 7 3.65 -0.39 19.09
C LYS A 7 2.47 -0.69 18.19
N LEU A 8 2.62 -0.37 16.90
CA LEU A 8 1.63 -0.67 15.88
C LEU A 8 1.96 -2.01 15.23
N LYS A 9 1.04 -2.98 15.32
CA LYS A 9 1.20 -4.33 14.77
C LYS A 9 0.08 -4.69 13.81
N PHE A 10 0.38 -5.54 12.83
CA PHE A 10 -0.65 -6.18 12.01
C PHE A 10 -1.04 -7.53 12.61
N GLU A 11 -2.34 -7.78 12.74
CA GLU A 11 -2.88 -9.07 13.17
C GLU A 11 -4.22 -9.36 12.47
N SER A 12 -4.27 -10.48 11.72
CA SER A 12 -5.52 -11.04 11.16
C SER A 12 -6.41 -10.04 10.41
N GLY A 13 -5.81 -9.15 9.60
CA GLY A 13 -6.54 -8.14 8.82
C GLY A 13 -6.83 -6.83 9.58
N THR A 14 -6.36 -6.71 10.82
CA THR A 14 -6.48 -5.51 11.65
C THR A 14 -5.10 -4.98 12.06
N LEU A 15 -5.06 -3.73 12.50
CA LEU A 15 -3.94 -3.13 13.21
C LEU A 15 -4.25 -3.14 14.70
N ILE A 16 -3.25 -3.48 15.50
CA ILE A 16 -3.29 -3.46 16.96
C ILE A 16 -2.35 -2.36 17.45
N LEU A 17 -2.79 -1.59 18.44
CA LEU A 17 -1.96 -0.62 19.14
C LEU A 17 -1.65 -1.12 20.56
N GLU A 18 -0.44 -1.62 20.77
CA GLU A 18 0.04 -2.01 22.10
C GLU A 18 0.60 -0.81 22.86
N GLY A 19 0.55 -0.87 24.19
CA GLY A 19 0.99 0.21 25.08
C GLY A 19 -0.07 1.30 25.29
N ALA A 20 -1.18 1.27 24.55
CA ALA A 20 -2.35 2.10 24.78
C ALA A 20 -3.33 1.38 25.73
N SER A 21 -3.85 2.15 26.69
CA SER A 21 -4.97 1.81 27.56
C SER A 21 -6.23 2.55 27.10
N GLU A 22 -7.41 2.08 27.48
CA GLU A 22 -8.70 2.66 27.07
C GLU A 22 -8.83 4.19 27.29
N THR A 23 -8.08 4.74 28.25
CA THR A 23 -8.09 6.18 28.57
C THR A 23 -7.15 7.02 27.70
N ASN A 24 -6.29 6.38 26.90
CA ASN A 24 -5.40 7.08 25.98
C ASN A 24 -6.19 7.66 24.81
N ASP A 25 -5.86 8.90 24.44
CA ASP A 25 -6.34 9.50 23.20
C ASP A 25 -5.59 8.85 22.02
N VAL A 26 -6.32 8.11 21.20
CA VAL A 26 -5.80 7.39 20.03
C VAL A 26 -6.57 7.80 18.78
N PRO A 27 -6.00 7.65 17.58
CA PRO A 27 -6.70 7.94 16.33
C PRO A 27 -8.11 7.34 16.28
N LYS A 28 -9.09 8.11 15.80
CA LYS A 28 -10.51 7.71 15.74
C LYS A 28 -10.77 6.42 14.95
N SER A 29 -9.82 6.03 14.13
CA SER A 29 -9.86 4.79 13.36
C SER A 29 -9.68 3.54 14.22
N PHE A 30 -9.18 3.68 15.45
CA PHE A 30 -9.11 2.61 16.45
C PHE A 30 -10.39 2.51 17.29
N VAL A 31 -10.74 1.28 17.63
CA VAL A 31 -11.82 0.94 18.56
C VAL A 31 -11.25 -0.02 19.61
N TRP A 32 -11.59 0.19 20.88
CA TRP A 32 -11.17 -0.70 21.96
C TRP A 32 -11.82 -2.08 21.78
N ASP A 33 -11.00 -3.14 21.80
CA ASP A 33 -11.45 -4.53 21.75
C ASP A 33 -11.27 -5.19 23.12
N GLU A 34 -12.37 -5.32 23.87
CA GLU A 34 -12.42 -5.93 25.20
C GLU A 34 -11.86 -7.36 25.27
N ARG A 35 -12.00 -8.15 24.19
CA ARG A 35 -11.50 -9.54 24.17
C ARG A 35 -10.00 -9.61 24.22
N THR A 36 -9.33 -8.69 23.54
CA THR A 36 -7.87 -8.68 23.43
C THR A 36 -7.21 -7.60 24.28
N ARG A 37 -8.01 -6.68 24.87
CA ARG A 37 -7.55 -5.52 25.66
C ARG A 37 -6.55 -4.66 24.89
N HIS A 38 -6.84 -4.45 23.62
CA HIS A 38 -6.06 -3.59 22.74
C HIS A 38 -7.00 -2.76 21.87
N PHE A 39 -6.51 -1.62 21.41
CA PHE A 39 -7.15 -0.89 20.32
C PHE A 39 -6.93 -1.60 18.99
N ARG A 40 -8.01 -1.74 18.21
CA ARG A 40 -8.00 -2.32 16.86
C ARG A 40 -8.54 -1.37 15.80
N ALA A 41 -7.93 -1.39 14.62
CA ALA A 41 -8.43 -0.71 13.42
C ALA A 41 -8.36 -1.65 12.20
N PRO A 42 -9.21 -1.50 11.17
CA PRO A 42 -9.04 -2.23 9.92
C PRO A 42 -7.68 -1.93 9.26
N ALA A 43 -6.97 -2.94 8.76
CA ALA A 43 -5.61 -2.75 8.25
C ALA A 43 -5.49 -1.82 7.03
N TYR A 44 -6.55 -1.71 6.22
CA TYR A 44 -6.57 -0.77 5.09
C TYR A 44 -6.48 0.70 5.52
N LYS A 45 -6.76 1.01 6.79
CA LYS A 45 -6.60 2.36 7.37
C LYS A 45 -5.17 2.69 7.79
N TYR A 46 -4.22 1.77 7.62
CA TYR A 46 -2.81 1.95 8.01
C TYR A 46 -2.24 3.31 7.57
N ARG A 47 -2.45 3.71 6.31
CA ARG A 47 -1.95 4.99 5.78
C ARG A 47 -2.50 6.20 6.54
N GLU A 48 -3.79 6.18 6.85
CA GLU A 48 -4.47 7.27 7.59
C GLU A 48 -3.90 7.39 9.00
N ILE A 49 -3.79 6.26 9.70
CA ILE A 49 -3.25 6.18 11.07
C ILE A 49 -1.81 6.68 11.14
N ILE A 50 -0.95 6.23 10.22
CA ILE A 50 0.46 6.68 10.17
C ILE A 50 0.55 8.19 9.93
N LYS A 51 -0.27 8.73 9.04
CA LYS A 51 -0.33 10.18 8.79
C LYS A 51 -0.74 10.95 10.05
N GLU A 52 -1.73 10.45 10.78
CA GLU A 52 -2.20 11.06 12.02
C GLU A 52 -1.13 11.02 13.11
N PHE A 53 -0.45 9.88 13.33
CA PHE A 53 0.67 9.80 14.27
C PHE A 53 1.81 10.78 13.93
N ILE A 54 2.16 10.90 12.64
CA ILE A 54 3.18 11.87 12.19
C ILE A 54 2.70 13.31 12.44
N HIS A 55 1.46 13.64 12.07
CA HIS A 55 0.90 14.98 12.22
C HIS A 55 0.82 15.41 13.69
N THR A 56 0.39 14.51 14.56
CA THR A 56 0.26 14.71 16.01
C THR A 56 1.59 14.58 16.76
N LYS A 57 2.66 14.15 16.09
CA LYS A 57 3.96 13.83 16.69
C LYS A 57 3.86 12.79 17.81
N THR A 58 2.92 11.85 17.68
CA THR A 58 2.79 10.71 18.58
C THR A 58 3.99 9.79 18.40
N ALA A 59 4.67 9.40 19.48
CA ALA A 59 5.76 8.45 19.44
C ALA A 59 5.22 7.02 19.31
N TYR A 60 5.72 6.27 18.34
CA TYR A 60 5.34 4.88 18.12
C TYR A 60 6.44 4.09 17.38
N GLU A 61 6.43 2.78 17.56
CA GLU A 61 7.18 1.80 16.78
C GLU A 61 6.25 1.13 15.77
N ASP A 62 6.65 1.14 14.49
CA ASP A 62 5.87 0.55 13.40
C ASP A 62 6.35 -0.87 13.07
N GLU A 63 5.78 -1.85 13.76
CA GLU A 63 6.00 -3.28 13.48
C GLU A 63 5.01 -3.83 12.42
N ALA A 64 3.99 -3.05 12.05
CA ALA A 64 3.01 -3.40 11.02
C ALA A 64 3.61 -3.25 9.60
N LYS A 65 4.56 -2.31 9.42
CA LYS A 65 5.28 -2.09 8.17
C LYS A 65 6.23 -3.25 7.84
N LYS A 66 5.71 -4.24 7.11
CA LYS A 66 6.49 -5.41 6.66
C LYS A 66 6.67 -5.52 5.15
N TYR A 67 6.25 -4.52 4.38
CA TYR A 67 6.52 -4.50 2.95
C TYR A 67 8.01 -4.23 2.67
N GLN A 68 8.53 -4.85 1.63
CA GLN A 68 9.89 -4.60 1.15
C GLN A 68 9.90 -3.47 0.13
N THR A 69 11.03 -2.75 0.10
CA THR A 69 11.33 -1.76 -0.93
C THR A 69 12.15 -2.43 -2.01
N PHE A 70 11.77 -2.25 -3.27
CA PHE A 70 12.45 -2.89 -4.40
C PHE A 70 12.53 -1.92 -5.57
N ASP A 71 13.68 -1.89 -6.25
CA ASP A 71 13.88 -1.04 -7.44
C ASP A 71 13.37 -1.79 -8.68
N PHE A 72 12.07 -1.69 -8.93
CA PHE A 72 11.40 -2.29 -10.10
C PHE A 72 11.70 -1.50 -11.38
N LYS A 73 12.98 -1.42 -11.78
CA LYS A 73 13.34 -0.85 -13.08
C LYS A 73 12.83 -1.76 -14.19
N GLN A 74 12.13 -1.18 -15.17
CA GLN A 74 11.70 -1.93 -16.33
C GLN A 74 12.91 -2.37 -17.17
N LYS A 75 12.88 -3.59 -17.69
CA LYS A 75 13.91 -4.15 -18.57
C LYS A 75 14.01 -3.38 -19.88
N PHE A 76 12.87 -2.89 -20.37
CA PHE A 76 12.76 -2.14 -21.61
C PHE A 76 11.95 -0.88 -21.37
N HIS A 77 12.43 0.23 -21.90
CA HIS A 77 11.69 1.48 -21.88
C HIS A 77 10.74 1.54 -23.08
N ILE A 78 9.44 1.59 -22.81
CA ILE A 78 8.41 1.81 -23.81
C ILE A 78 7.87 3.21 -23.59
N GLU A 79 8.08 4.10 -24.56
CA GLU A 79 7.58 5.48 -24.49
C GLU A 79 6.05 5.49 -24.30
N PRO A 80 5.55 6.01 -23.17
CA PRO A 80 4.13 6.06 -22.91
C PRO A 80 3.44 7.09 -23.81
N ARG A 81 2.20 6.81 -24.18
CA ARG A 81 1.35 7.78 -24.86
C ARG A 81 1.00 8.94 -23.92
N PRO A 82 0.73 10.16 -24.42
CA PRO A 82 0.47 11.32 -23.58
C PRO A 82 -0.62 11.11 -22.52
N TYR A 83 -1.70 10.39 -22.86
CA TYR A 83 -2.78 10.10 -21.93
C TYR A 83 -2.38 9.10 -20.82
N GLN A 84 -1.42 8.21 -21.07
CA GLN A 84 -0.93 7.27 -20.06
C GLN A 84 -0.07 8.03 -19.04
N THR A 85 0.84 8.89 -19.51
CA THR A 85 1.63 9.78 -18.64
C THR A 85 0.73 10.68 -17.79
N ALA A 86 -0.22 11.36 -18.41
CA ALA A 86 -1.18 12.21 -17.69
C ALA A 86 -1.97 11.42 -16.63
N SER A 87 -2.39 10.19 -16.94
CA SER A 87 -3.13 9.36 -15.99
C SER A 87 -2.32 8.96 -14.76
N ILE A 88 -1.02 8.68 -14.93
CA ILE A 88 -0.14 8.29 -13.83
C ILE A 88 0.29 9.49 -12.99
N GLU A 89 0.57 10.63 -13.60
CA GLU A 89 0.85 11.86 -12.85
C GLU A 89 -0.37 12.30 -12.04
N ALA A 90 -1.58 12.29 -12.61
CA ALA A 90 -2.79 12.59 -11.85
C ALA A 90 -3.00 11.62 -10.66
N TRP A 91 -2.71 10.33 -10.83
CA TRP A 91 -2.78 9.35 -9.74
C TRP A 91 -1.70 9.58 -8.67
N ARG A 92 -0.50 10.00 -9.09
CA ARG A 92 0.61 10.36 -8.19
C ARG A 92 0.29 11.61 -7.37
N GLU A 93 -0.29 12.64 -7.98
CA GLU A 93 -0.78 13.86 -7.33
C GLU A 93 -1.89 13.55 -6.32
N ASN A 94 -2.76 12.59 -6.65
CA ASN A 94 -3.70 11.97 -5.71
C ASN A 94 -3.01 10.94 -4.79
N GLU A 95 -1.77 11.22 -4.42
CA GLU A 95 -1.08 10.51 -3.36
C GLU A 95 -0.87 9.01 -3.60
N ARG A 96 -0.95 8.57 -4.86
CA ARG A 96 -0.92 7.16 -5.29
C ARG A 96 -2.11 6.35 -4.75
N CYS A 97 -3.27 6.99 -4.62
CA CYS A 97 -4.51 6.35 -4.17
C CYS A 97 -5.68 6.83 -5.03
N GLY A 98 -6.30 5.92 -5.77
CA GLY A 98 -7.40 6.24 -6.67
C GLY A 98 -7.49 5.28 -7.85
N THR A 99 -8.39 5.60 -8.79
CA THR A 99 -8.71 4.74 -9.94
C THR A 99 -8.37 5.44 -11.25
N ILE A 100 -7.60 4.77 -12.12
CA ILE A 100 -7.36 5.19 -13.50
C ILE A 100 -8.33 4.44 -14.42
N VAL A 101 -9.14 5.17 -15.18
CA VAL A 101 -10.08 4.59 -16.16
C VAL A 101 -9.58 4.87 -17.57
N LEU A 102 -9.29 3.80 -18.32
CA LEU A 102 -8.89 3.87 -19.73
C LEU A 102 -9.68 2.84 -20.55
N PRO A 103 -10.01 3.13 -21.83
CA PRO A 103 -10.72 2.19 -22.69
C PRO A 103 -9.92 0.90 -22.91
N THR A 104 -10.60 -0.16 -23.36
CA THR A 104 -9.95 -1.42 -23.73
C THR A 104 -8.96 -1.18 -24.88
N GLY A 105 -7.80 -1.84 -24.84
CA GLY A 105 -6.73 -1.63 -25.81
C GLY A 105 -5.89 -0.36 -25.61
N ALA A 106 -6.25 0.53 -24.67
CA ALA A 106 -5.51 1.78 -24.43
C ALA A 106 -4.19 1.60 -23.64
N GLY A 107 -3.84 0.37 -23.23
CA GLY A 107 -2.63 0.09 -22.46
C GLY A 107 -2.76 0.37 -20.97
N LYS A 108 -3.86 -0.06 -20.33
CA LYS A 108 -4.03 -0.02 -18.86
C LYS A 108 -2.89 -0.73 -18.13
N THR A 109 -2.45 -1.85 -18.66
CA THR A 109 -1.37 -2.65 -18.06
C THR A 109 -0.03 -1.90 -18.09
N HIS A 110 0.25 -1.15 -19.16
CA HIS A 110 1.43 -0.28 -19.22
C HIS A 110 1.36 0.87 -18.20
N ALA A 111 0.19 1.47 -18.00
CA ALA A 111 0.01 2.44 -16.93
C ALA A 111 0.30 1.82 -15.55
N ALA A 112 -0.16 0.59 -15.31
CA ALA A 112 0.11 -0.10 -14.05
C ALA A 112 1.59 -0.47 -13.84
N THR A 113 2.32 -0.89 -14.89
CA THR A 113 3.78 -1.16 -14.76
C THR A 113 4.54 0.12 -14.43
N MET A 114 4.17 1.26 -15.04
CA MET A 114 4.70 2.57 -14.65
C MET A 114 4.40 2.92 -13.19
N ALA A 115 3.20 2.60 -12.69
CA ALA A 115 2.86 2.80 -11.28
C ALA A 115 3.72 1.93 -10.34
N ILE A 116 3.97 0.67 -10.69
CA ILE A 116 4.83 -0.25 -9.92
C ILE A 116 6.26 0.28 -9.85
N GLU A 117 6.84 0.65 -11.00
CA GLU A 117 8.18 1.23 -11.09
C GLU A 117 8.31 2.52 -10.28
N MET A 118 7.33 3.42 -10.39
CA MET A 118 7.30 4.67 -9.63
C MET A 118 7.20 4.44 -8.11
N CYS A 119 6.43 3.44 -7.66
CA CYS A 119 6.20 3.21 -6.23
C CYS A 119 7.39 2.57 -5.51
N LYS A 120 8.20 1.75 -6.19
CA LYS A 120 9.38 1.06 -5.62
C LYS A 120 9.08 0.28 -4.33
N ARG A 121 7.96 -0.45 -4.35
CA ARG A 121 7.39 -1.21 -3.23
C ARG A 121 6.81 -2.52 -3.74
N GLN A 122 6.86 -3.57 -2.93
CA GLN A 122 6.11 -4.80 -3.20
C GLN A 122 4.66 -4.48 -3.58
N THR A 123 4.19 -5.07 -4.67
CA THR A 123 2.87 -4.81 -5.23
C THR A 123 2.10 -6.13 -5.34
N LEU A 124 0.85 -6.12 -4.88
CA LEU A 124 -0.11 -7.19 -5.12
C LEU A 124 -1.05 -6.77 -6.25
N VAL A 125 -1.05 -7.54 -7.34
CA VAL A 125 -2.00 -7.36 -8.45
C VAL A 125 -3.15 -8.34 -8.26
N VAL A 126 -4.38 -7.82 -8.15
CA VAL A 126 -5.59 -8.64 -7.99
C VAL A 126 -6.41 -8.55 -9.26
N VAL A 127 -6.81 -9.71 -9.80
CA VAL A 127 -7.55 -9.86 -11.06
C VAL A 127 -8.70 -10.85 -10.90
N PRO A 128 -9.76 -10.75 -11.72
CA PRO A 128 -10.98 -11.55 -11.50
C PRO A 128 -10.89 -13.01 -11.97
N THR A 129 -9.90 -13.37 -12.80
CA THR A 129 -9.78 -14.73 -13.37
C THR A 129 -8.34 -15.23 -13.36
N LEU A 130 -8.17 -16.56 -13.35
CA LEU A 130 -6.86 -17.21 -13.45
C LEU A 130 -6.16 -16.92 -14.78
N ASP A 131 -6.91 -16.79 -15.89
CA ASP A 131 -6.33 -16.40 -17.18
C ASP A 131 -5.68 -15.02 -17.14
N LEU A 132 -6.35 -14.05 -16.49
CA LEU A 132 -5.77 -12.71 -16.29
C LEU A 132 -4.59 -12.77 -15.33
N MET A 133 -4.61 -13.64 -14.32
CA MET A 133 -3.49 -13.81 -13.40
C MET A 133 -2.24 -14.27 -14.14
N ASN A 134 -2.37 -15.28 -15.01
CA ASN A 134 -1.27 -15.75 -15.86
C ASN A 134 -0.78 -14.66 -16.83
N GLN A 135 -1.69 -13.90 -17.46
CA GLN A 135 -1.31 -12.78 -18.33
C GLN A 135 -0.48 -11.72 -17.59
N TRP A 136 -0.87 -11.38 -16.36
CA TRP A 136 -0.11 -10.44 -15.53
C TRP A 136 1.22 -11.01 -15.09
N TYR A 137 1.27 -12.29 -14.73
CA TYR A 137 2.51 -12.96 -14.37
C TYR A 137 3.55 -12.90 -15.50
N ASP A 138 3.16 -13.31 -16.71
CA ASP A 138 4.04 -13.30 -17.88
C ASP A 138 4.51 -11.87 -18.24
N LEU A 139 3.59 -10.90 -18.13
CA LEU A 139 3.93 -9.49 -18.34
C LEU A 139 4.93 -8.98 -17.30
N LEU A 140 4.69 -9.21 -16.01
CA LEU A 140 5.58 -8.71 -14.95
C LEU A 140 6.95 -9.39 -15.02
N LEU A 141 6.99 -10.68 -15.35
CA LEU A 141 8.23 -11.45 -15.53
C LEU A 141 9.07 -10.92 -16.70
N SER A 142 8.41 -10.54 -17.80
CA SER A 142 9.07 -9.91 -18.96
C SER A 142 9.40 -8.43 -18.74
N THR A 143 8.69 -7.74 -17.84
CA THR A 143 8.88 -6.30 -17.58
C THR A 143 9.95 -6.04 -16.53
N PHE A 144 10.02 -6.80 -15.44
CA PHE A 144 10.88 -6.51 -14.28
C PHE A 144 11.94 -7.59 -14.05
N ASN A 145 13.11 -7.19 -13.55
CA ASN A 145 14.12 -8.14 -13.07
C ASN A 145 13.87 -8.47 -11.59
N ALA A 146 12.74 -9.11 -11.32
CA ALA A 146 12.29 -9.47 -9.98
C ALA A 146 11.69 -10.88 -9.99
N GLU A 147 11.72 -11.54 -8.84
CA GLU A 147 10.89 -12.72 -8.61
C GLU A 147 9.42 -12.30 -8.58
N ILE A 148 8.60 -12.92 -9.42
CA ILE A 148 7.16 -12.67 -9.47
C ILE A 148 6.46 -13.88 -8.84
N GLY A 149 5.58 -13.64 -7.87
CA GLY A 149 4.77 -14.69 -7.25
C GLY A 149 3.45 -14.92 -8.00
N LEU A 150 2.88 -16.11 -7.82
CA LEU A 150 1.53 -16.51 -8.21
C LEU A 150 0.75 -16.94 -6.97
#